data_AF-A0A833YD65-F1
#
_entry.id   AF-A0A833YD65-F1
#
_cell.length_a   1.000
_cell.length_b   1.000
_cell.length_c   1.000
_cell.angle_alpha   90.00
_cell.angle_beta   90.00
_cell.angle_gamma   90.00
#
_symmetry.space_group_name_H-M   'P 1'
#
loop_
_entity.id
_entity.type
_entity.pdbx_description
1 polymer ?
#
loop_
_entity_poly.entity_id
_entity_poly.type
_entity_poly.pdbx_seq_one_letter_code
_entity_poly.pdbx_strand_id
1 'polypeptide(L)'
;ESNKDRSKCVAGTQGRTSLPRWEPPAWRYLKANFDASFNKEKGSTGGGVVIRDSDGSVQAVLTTYKDHISSALQAESTALLRAMELCYELGFNQVCFEGDAKTVVDVVNSKRVDKSWLGQLTEDMQQMMKHNQAWRLNFAYRLANKAAHMIAKLAIRNARETI
;
A
#
# COMPACT_ATOMS: atom_id res chain seq x y z
N GLU A 1 -27.12 -7.81 -26.43
CA GLU A 1 -25.74 -7.46 -26.81
C GLU A 1 -25.13 -6.60 -25.70
N SER A 2 -24.15 -7.17 -24.99
CA SER A 2 -22.78 -6.64 -24.78
C SER A 2 -22.71 -5.35 -23.96
N ASN A 3 -21.92 -5.20 -22.89
CA ASN A 3 -20.73 -5.90 -22.46
C ASN A 3 -20.56 -5.65 -20.96
N LYS A 4 -20.30 -6.69 -20.16
CA LYS A 4 -20.09 -6.60 -18.70
C LYS A 4 -18.60 -6.79 -18.40
N ASP A 5 -17.76 -5.94 -18.99
CA ASP A 5 -16.33 -5.86 -18.64
C ASP A 5 -16.17 -5.15 -17.29
N ARG A 6 -16.44 -5.89 -16.22
CA ARG A 6 -15.91 -5.55 -14.91
C ARG A 6 -14.46 -6.01 -14.88
N SER A 7 -13.54 -5.08 -15.19
CA SER A 7 -12.09 -5.25 -15.03
C SER A 7 -11.78 -5.77 -13.63
N LYS A 8 -11.60 -7.09 -13.53
CA LYS A 8 -11.21 -7.76 -12.31
C LYS A 8 -9.69 -7.73 -12.23
N CYS A 9 -9.15 -7.24 -11.11
CA CYS A 9 -7.78 -7.53 -10.70
C CYS A 9 -7.81 -8.97 -10.16
N VAL A 10 -7.67 -9.97 -11.03
CA VAL A 10 -7.74 -11.37 -10.61
C VAL A 10 -6.36 -11.81 -10.14
N ALA A 11 -6.25 -12.18 -8.87
CA ALA A 11 -5.16 -13.01 -8.35
C ALA A 11 -5.25 -14.40 -8.98
N GLY A 12 -4.10 -15.01 -9.31
CA GLY A 12 -4.00 -16.25 -10.06
C GLY A 12 -4.89 -17.39 -9.56
N THR A 13 -5.36 -18.20 -10.50
CA THR A 13 -6.24 -19.36 -10.32
C THR A 13 -5.69 -20.35 -9.27
N GLN A 14 -6.52 -20.70 -8.29
CA GLN A 14 -6.16 -21.63 -7.22
C GLN A 14 -5.88 -23.05 -7.76
N GLY A 15 -4.64 -23.50 -7.54
CA GLY A 15 -4.19 -24.88 -7.69
C GLY A 15 -2.84 -25.07 -6.99
N ARG A 16 -2.81 -25.92 -5.95
CA ARG A 16 -1.70 -26.24 -5.01
C ARG A 16 -1.39 -25.17 -3.94
N THR A 17 -1.24 -25.64 -2.71
CA THR A 17 -0.82 -24.93 -1.48
C THR A 17 0.62 -24.42 -1.58
N SER A 18 0.88 -23.48 -2.49
CA SER A 18 2.11 -22.70 -2.48
C SER A 18 1.97 -21.54 -1.50
N LEU A 19 3.03 -21.22 -0.77
CA LEU A 19 3.05 -20.04 0.09
C LEU A 19 2.76 -18.79 -0.77
N PRO A 20 1.92 -17.85 -0.30
CA PRO A 20 1.56 -16.67 -1.08
C PRO A 20 2.81 -15.85 -1.38
N ARG A 21 3.18 -15.78 -2.66
CA ARG A 21 4.30 -14.98 -3.17
C ARG A 21 3.76 -13.74 -3.87
N TRP A 22 4.66 -12.79 -4.14
CA TRP A 22 4.31 -11.65 -4.96
C TRP A 22 3.97 -12.10 -6.37
N GLU A 23 2.87 -11.60 -6.92
CA GLU A 23 2.45 -11.83 -8.29
C GLU A 23 2.35 -10.49 -9.03
N PRO A 24 2.72 -10.43 -10.32
CA PRO A 24 2.53 -9.23 -11.11
C PRO A 24 1.04 -8.86 -11.23
N PRO A 25 0.72 -7.57 -11.39
CA PRO A 25 -0.63 -7.14 -11.69
C PRO A 25 -1.06 -7.56 -13.10
N ALA A 26 -2.36 -7.40 -13.40
CA ALA A 26 -2.87 -7.52 -14.76
C ALA A 26 -2.18 -6.50 -15.69
N TRP A 27 -2.17 -6.80 -16.99
CA TRP A 27 -1.60 -5.90 -17.99
C TRP A 27 -2.18 -4.47 -17.89
N ARG A 28 -1.30 -3.47 -18.07
CA ARG A 28 -1.53 -2.02 -17.89
C ARG A 28 -1.74 -1.53 -16.46
N TYR A 29 -1.85 -2.43 -15.49
CA TYR A 29 -1.86 -2.05 -14.10
C TYR A 29 -0.44 -2.00 -13.52
N LEU A 30 -0.25 -1.08 -12.59
CA LEU A 30 0.87 -1.09 -11.66
C LEU A 30 0.44 -1.75 -10.35
N LYS A 31 1.39 -2.37 -9.66
CA LYS A 31 1.23 -2.87 -8.30
C LYS A 31 2.12 -2.09 -7.37
N ALA A 32 1.50 -1.37 -6.44
CA ALA A 32 2.18 -0.59 -5.42
C ALA A 32 2.11 -1.34 -4.09
N ASN A 33 3.20 -2.00 -3.73
CA ASN A 33 3.34 -2.63 -2.43
C ASN A 33 3.78 -1.59 -1.41
N PHE A 34 3.08 -1.46 -0.28
CA PHE A 34 3.42 -0.55 0.80
C PHE A 34 3.55 -1.31 2.12
N ASP A 35 4.40 -0.82 3.03
CA ASP A 35 4.59 -1.38 4.36
C ASP A 35 5.15 -0.32 5.31
N ALA A 36 4.98 -0.52 6.61
CA ALA A 36 5.60 0.33 7.62
C ALA A 36 6.37 -0.45 8.68
N SER A 37 7.53 0.09 9.06
CA SER A 37 8.28 -0.34 10.24
C SER A 37 8.02 0.68 11.35
N PHE A 38 7.21 0.31 12.34
CA PHE A 38 6.92 1.16 13.50
C PHE A 38 7.91 0.94 14.65
N ASN A 39 8.46 2.03 15.17
CA ASN A 39 9.29 2.05 16.38
C ASN A 39 8.50 2.65 17.55
N LYS A 40 7.96 1.78 18.40
CA LYS A 40 7.14 2.17 19.55
C LYS A 40 7.91 3.00 20.58
N GLU A 41 9.19 2.72 20.80
CA GLU A 41 9.99 3.41 21.82
C GLU A 41 10.26 4.87 21.46
N LYS A 42 10.52 5.14 20.17
CA LYS A 42 10.75 6.49 19.67
C LYS A 42 9.49 7.20 19.19
N GLY A 43 8.37 6.47 19.09
CA GLY A 43 7.15 7.00 18.49
C GLY A 43 7.34 7.43 17.03
N SER A 44 8.07 6.64 16.24
CA SER A 44 8.40 6.97 14.86
C SER A 44 8.20 5.81 13.90
N THR A 45 8.11 6.08 12.61
CA THR A 45 7.93 5.06 11.57
C THR A 45 8.84 5.27 10.38
N GLY A 46 9.29 4.17 9.79
CA GLY A 46 9.82 4.12 8.43
C GLY A 46 8.76 3.51 7.52
N GLY A 47 8.42 4.16 6.42
CA GLY A 47 7.52 3.62 5.40
C GLY A 47 8.32 3.22 4.16
N GLY A 48 7.85 2.18 3.48
CA GLY A 48 8.44 1.69 2.24
C GLY A 48 7.38 1.42 1.19
N VAL A 49 7.62 1.88 -0.04
CA VAL A 49 6.76 1.64 -1.20
C VAL A 49 7.60 1.10 -2.35
N VAL A 50 7.11 0.06 -3.02
CA VAL A 50 7.70 -0.49 -4.25
C VAL A 50 6.61 -0.61 -5.29
N ILE A 51 6.74 0.15 -6.38
CA ILE A 51 5.81 0.15 -7.51
C ILE A 51 6.42 -0.66 -8.65
N ARG A 52 5.68 -1.66 -9.13
CA ARG A 52 6.09 -2.55 -10.23
C ARG A 52 5.02 -2.64 -11.31
N ASP A 53 5.44 -2.83 -12.55
CA ASP A 53 4.52 -3.09 -13.67
C ASP A 53 4.16 -4.58 -13.80
N SER A 54 3.41 -4.91 -14.87
CA SER A 54 2.99 -6.28 -15.19
C SER A 54 4.13 -7.23 -15.56
N ASP A 55 5.29 -6.70 -15.95
CA ASP A 55 6.50 -7.48 -16.24
C ASP A 55 7.35 -7.67 -14.97
N GLY A 56 6.94 -7.06 -13.85
CA GLY A 56 7.66 -7.07 -12.59
C GLY A 56 8.79 -6.05 -12.52
N SER A 57 8.93 -5.19 -13.52
CA SER A 57 9.96 -4.14 -13.54
C SER A 57 9.59 -3.05 -12.53
N VAL A 58 10.60 -2.58 -11.80
CA VAL A 58 10.42 -1.54 -10.78
C VAL A 58 10.28 -0.19 -11.47
N GLN A 59 9.15 0.46 -11.26
CA GLN A 59 8.81 1.77 -11.82
C GLN A 59 9.13 2.90 -10.85
N ALA A 60 8.99 2.66 -9.54
CA ALA A 60 9.38 3.59 -8.49
C ALA A 60 9.61 2.88 -7.15
N VAL A 61 10.44 3.48 -6.31
CA VAL A 61 10.65 3.10 -4.90
C VAL A 61 10.63 4.35 -4.06
N LEU A 62 9.98 4.29 -2.90
CA LEU A 62 9.94 5.37 -1.92
C LEU A 62 10.28 4.85 -0.54
N THR A 63 11.16 5.57 0.15
CA THR A 63 11.33 5.50 1.60
C THR A 63 10.74 6.77 2.21
N THR A 64 10.09 6.64 3.37
CA THR A 64 9.64 7.80 4.14
C THR A 64 9.95 7.59 5.60
N TYR A 65 10.20 8.67 6.32
CA TYR A 65 10.34 8.66 7.78
C TYR A 65 9.37 9.68 8.37
N LYS A 66 8.78 9.35 9.53
CA LYS A 66 7.89 10.26 10.25
C LYS A 66 7.94 10.00 11.74
N ASP A 67 8.09 11.07 12.52
CA ASP A 67 7.94 11.05 13.98
C ASP A 67 6.48 11.22 14.41
N HIS A 68 6.25 11.18 15.73
CA HIS A 68 4.93 11.36 16.34
C HIS A 68 3.88 10.33 15.86
N ILE A 69 4.33 9.10 15.64
CA ILE A 69 3.48 7.95 15.35
C ILE A 69 3.20 7.21 16.65
N SER A 70 1.92 7.00 16.93
CA SER A 70 1.45 6.41 18.18
C SER A 70 1.08 4.92 18.06
N SER A 71 0.96 4.39 16.84
CA SER A 71 0.56 3.01 16.61
C SER A 71 1.05 2.45 15.27
N ALA A 72 1.16 1.13 15.20
CA ALA A 72 1.41 0.42 13.94
C ALA A 72 0.29 0.67 12.91
N LEU A 73 -0.96 0.81 13.36
CA LEU A 73 -2.08 1.11 12.46
C LEU A 73 -1.90 2.48 11.79
N GLN A 74 -1.48 3.50 12.53
CA GLN A 74 -1.16 4.82 11.99
C GLN A 74 0.05 4.78 11.06
N ALA A 75 1.08 4.01 11.42
CA ALA A 75 2.26 3.81 10.59
C ALA A 75 1.88 3.25 9.21
N GLU A 76 1.13 2.15 9.19
CA GLU A 76 0.67 1.49 7.96
C GLU A 76 -0.26 2.37 7.14
N SER A 77 -1.18 3.08 7.79
CA SER A 77 -2.07 4.04 7.12
C SER A 77 -1.29 5.21 6.51
N THR A 78 -0.24 5.68 7.19
CA THR A 78 0.65 6.73 6.67
C THR A 78 1.44 6.22 5.45
N ALA A 79 1.93 4.99 5.49
CA ALA A 79 2.64 4.38 4.36
C ALA A 79 1.72 4.21 3.13
N LEU A 80 0.47 3.79 3.34
CA LEU A 80 -0.53 3.73 2.27
C LEU A 80 -0.82 5.11 1.68
N LEU A 81 -1.08 6.12 2.52
CA LEU A 81 -1.34 7.47 2.03
C LEU A 81 -0.17 7.99 1.19
N ARG A 82 1.08 7.83 1.66
CA ARG A 82 2.27 8.22 0.87
C ARG A 82 2.39 7.44 -0.44
N ALA A 83 2.00 6.17 -0.48
CA ALA A 83 1.96 5.38 -1.72
C ALA A 83 0.93 5.93 -2.71
N MET A 84 -0.26 6.31 -2.22
CA MET A 84 -1.33 6.92 -3.02
C MET A 84 -0.89 8.28 -3.56
N GLU A 85 -0.33 9.14 -2.71
CA GLU A 85 0.20 10.45 -3.10
C GLU A 85 1.29 10.33 -4.16
N LEU A 86 2.25 9.43 -3.98
CA LEU A 86 3.30 9.17 -4.98
C LEU A 86 2.70 8.73 -6.33
N CYS A 87 1.71 7.84 -6.33
CA CYS A 87 1.06 7.42 -7.56
C CYS A 87 0.32 8.58 -8.24
N TYR A 88 -0.30 9.46 -7.47
CA TYR A 88 -0.94 10.67 -7.98
C TYR A 88 0.08 11.64 -8.59
N GLU A 89 1.18 11.91 -7.88
CA GLU A 89 2.29 12.78 -8.30
C GLU A 89 2.93 12.29 -9.61
N LEU A 90 3.06 10.97 -9.78
CA LEU A 90 3.60 10.33 -10.99
C LEU A 90 2.57 10.16 -12.12
N GLY A 91 1.31 10.55 -11.92
CA GLY A 91 0.25 10.41 -12.93
C GLY A 91 -0.18 8.96 -13.18
N PHE A 92 -0.01 8.06 -12.21
CA PHE A 92 -0.36 6.66 -12.34
C PHE A 92 -1.87 6.42 -12.11
N ASN A 93 -2.58 6.16 -13.21
CA ASN A 93 -4.04 6.06 -13.19
C ASN A 93 -4.58 4.64 -12.89
N GLN A 94 -3.80 3.58 -13.16
CA GLN A 94 -4.24 2.18 -12.99
C GLN A 94 -3.33 1.47 -11.98
N VAL A 95 -3.72 1.48 -10.70
CA VAL A 95 -2.86 1.01 -9.59
C VAL A 95 -3.60 0.03 -8.69
N CYS A 96 -2.93 -1.07 -8.35
CA CYS A 96 -3.32 -1.98 -7.28
C CYS A 96 -2.39 -1.79 -6.09
N PHE A 97 -2.88 -1.17 -5.02
CA PHE A 97 -2.19 -1.05 -3.75
C PHE A 97 -2.31 -2.35 -2.95
N GLU A 98 -1.21 -2.82 -2.39
CA GLU A 98 -1.14 -4.05 -1.60
C GLU A 98 -0.29 -3.84 -0.34
N GLY A 99 -0.85 -4.18 0.83
CA GLY A 99 -0.14 -4.14 2.11
C GLY A 99 -0.58 -5.26 3.05
N ASP A 100 0.19 -5.51 4.11
CA ASP A 100 -0.07 -6.61 5.06
C ASP A 100 -0.94 -6.21 6.27
N ALA A 101 -1.36 -4.94 6.33
CA ALA A 101 -2.24 -4.41 7.36
C ALA A 101 -3.72 -4.57 6.99
N LYS A 102 -4.28 -5.76 7.22
CA LYS A 102 -5.68 -6.07 6.87
C LYS A 102 -6.69 -5.05 7.41
N THR A 103 -6.49 -4.56 8.64
CA THR A 103 -7.36 -3.54 9.25
C THR A 103 -7.38 -2.25 8.44
N VAL A 104 -6.23 -1.77 7.96
CA VAL A 104 -6.14 -0.56 7.11
C VAL A 104 -6.91 -0.78 5.81
N VAL A 105 -6.66 -1.92 5.15
CA VAL A 105 -7.33 -2.30 3.90
C VAL A 105 -8.85 -2.33 4.07
N ASP A 106 -9.33 -2.97 5.13
CA ASP A 106 -10.78 -3.12 5.38
C ASP A 106 -11.44 -1.78 5.69
N VAL A 107 -10.80 -0.93 6.50
CA VAL A 107 -11.34 0.39 6.90
C VAL A 107 -11.43 1.33 5.71
N VAL A 108 -10.37 1.41 4.89
CA VAL A 108 -10.35 2.28 3.69
C VAL A 108 -11.33 1.79 2.62
N ASN A 109 -11.48 0.48 2.43
CA ASN A 109 -12.47 -0.05 1.50
C ASN A 109 -13.92 0.03 2.01
N SER A 110 -14.13 0.34 3.29
CA SER A 110 -15.46 0.49 3.84
C SER A 110 -16.13 1.79 3.36
N LYS A 111 -17.47 1.81 3.34
CA LYS A 111 -18.26 3.03 3.08
C LYS A 111 -18.60 3.80 4.36
N ARG A 112 -18.02 3.40 5.50
CA ARG A 112 -18.38 3.95 6.81
C ARG A 112 -17.48 5.13 7.11
N VAL A 113 -18.07 6.14 7.74
CA VAL A 113 -17.31 7.22 8.38
C VAL A 113 -16.61 6.63 9.58
N ASP A 114 -15.29 6.70 9.61
CA ASP A 114 -14.51 6.32 10.78
C ASP A 114 -14.46 7.50 11.75
N LYS A 115 -15.09 7.34 12.92
CA LYS A 115 -15.08 8.35 13.99
C LYS A 115 -13.89 8.20 14.94
N SER A 116 -12.94 7.31 14.63
CA SER A 116 -11.71 7.17 15.37
C SER A 116 -10.81 8.40 15.17
N TRP A 117 -9.75 8.49 15.98
CA TRP A 117 -8.72 9.53 15.82
C TRP A 117 -7.94 9.42 14.49
N LEU A 118 -8.06 8.30 13.76
CA LEU A 118 -7.54 8.12 12.39
C LEU A 118 -8.59 8.43 11.31
N GLY A 119 -9.77 8.94 11.70
CA GLY A 119 -10.87 9.24 10.80
C GLY A 119 -10.47 10.12 9.62
N GLN A 120 -9.79 11.23 9.89
CA GLN A 120 -9.33 12.15 8.82
C GLN A 120 -8.41 11.45 7.81
N LEU A 121 -7.42 10.71 8.31
CA LEU A 121 -6.48 9.98 7.46
C LEU A 121 -7.19 8.94 6.58
N THR A 122 -8.19 8.27 7.15
CA THR A 122 -9.04 7.32 6.43
C THR A 122 -9.89 8.02 5.38
N GLU A 123 -10.49 9.15 5.72
CA GLU A 123 -11.30 9.96 4.80
C GLU A 123 -10.49 10.44 3.62
N ASP A 124 -9.27 10.92 3.83
CA ASP A 124 -8.36 11.37 2.77
C ASP A 124 -8.08 10.22 1.78
N MET A 125 -7.70 9.02 2.30
CA MET A 125 -7.48 7.84 1.46
C MET A 125 -8.75 7.39 0.72
N GLN A 126 -9.91 7.39 1.38
CA GLN A 126 -11.20 7.08 0.75
C GLN A 126 -11.54 8.08 -0.35
N GLN A 127 -11.25 9.37 -0.16
CA GLN A 127 -11.46 10.39 -1.18
C GLN A 127 -10.52 10.15 -2.37
N MET A 128 -9.24 9.86 -2.17
CA MET A 128 -8.32 9.54 -3.26
C MET A 128 -8.79 8.33 -4.07
N MET A 129 -9.26 7.27 -3.39
CA MET A 129 -9.84 6.09 -4.05
C MET A 129 -11.10 6.42 -4.85
N LYS A 130 -11.94 7.36 -4.38
CA LYS A 130 -13.13 7.83 -5.11
C LYS A 130 -12.78 8.67 -6.34
N HIS A 131 -11.75 9.51 -6.28
CA HIS A 131 -11.36 10.31 -7.45
C HIS A 131 -10.65 9.45 -8.52
N ASN A 132 -9.96 8.38 -8.10
CA ASN A 132 -9.19 7.51 -8.99
C ASN A 132 -9.90 6.16 -9.19
N GLN A 133 -10.92 6.14 -10.06
CA GLN A 133 -11.83 5.00 -10.24
C GLN A 133 -11.18 3.68 -10.68
N ALA A 134 -9.95 3.70 -11.20
CA ALA A 134 -9.19 2.51 -11.56
C ALA A 134 -8.27 2.01 -10.43
N TRP A 135 -8.15 2.73 -9.31
CA TRP A 135 -7.36 2.29 -8.17
C TRP A 135 -8.06 1.21 -7.36
N ARG A 136 -7.27 0.26 -6.84
CA ARG A 136 -7.76 -0.84 -5.98
C ARG A 136 -6.83 -1.00 -4.79
N LEU A 137 -7.38 -1.35 -3.63
CA LEU A 137 -6.62 -1.62 -2.41
C LEU A 137 -6.93 -3.04 -1.94
N ASN A 138 -5.89 -3.88 -1.85
CA ASN A 138 -6.00 -5.28 -1.49
C ASN A 138 -5.09 -5.63 -0.31
N PHE A 139 -5.47 -6.65 0.44
CA PHE A 139 -4.60 -7.27 1.43
C PHE A 139 -3.61 -8.20 0.73
N ALA A 140 -2.34 -8.12 1.13
CA ALA A 140 -1.30 -9.04 0.71
C ALA A 140 -0.69 -9.72 1.93
N TYR A 141 -0.40 -11.02 1.82
CA TYR A 141 0.36 -11.72 2.85
C TYR A 141 1.79 -11.17 2.90
N ARG A 142 2.39 -11.13 4.10
CA ARG A 142 3.75 -10.62 4.33
C ARG A 142 4.81 -11.21 3.39
N LEU A 143 4.69 -12.48 3.01
CA LEU A 143 5.62 -13.12 2.06
C LEU A 143 5.55 -12.52 0.64
N ALA A 144 4.39 -12.03 0.22
CA ALA A 144 4.19 -11.27 -1.01
C ALA A 144 4.61 -9.80 -0.89
N ASN A 145 4.70 -9.27 0.35
CA ASN A 145 5.02 -7.87 0.62
C ASN A 145 6.48 -7.62 1.06
N LYS A 146 7.37 -8.63 0.97
CA LYS A 146 8.74 -8.55 1.51
C LYS A 146 9.55 -7.34 1.05
N ALA A 147 9.40 -6.94 -0.22
CA ALA A 147 10.15 -5.83 -0.79
C ALA A 147 9.84 -4.51 -0.04
N ALA A 148 8.55 -4.17 0.08
CA ALA A 148 8.13 -2.97 0.80
C ALA A 148 8.56 -3.03 2.28
N HIS A 149 8.44 -4.19 2.92
CA HIS A 149 8.88 -4.39 4.31
C HIS A 149 10.39 -4.12 4.53
N MET A 150 11.23 -4.59 3.60
CA MET A 150 12.68 -4.32 3.67
C MET A 150 12.98 -2.83 3.48
N ILE A 151 12.30 -2.17 2.55
CA ILE A 151 12.44 -0.72 2.31
C ILE A 151 11.99 0.08 3.54
N ALA A 152 10.88 -0.30 4.18
CA ALA A 152 10.38 0.34 5.38
C ALA A 152 11.38 0.25 6.57
N LYS A 153 12.00 -0.93 6.74
CA LYS A 153 13.07 -1.13 7.73
C LYS A 153 14.32 -0.30 7.42
N LEU A 154 14.69 -0.21 6.14
CA LEU A 154 15.81 0.62 5.71
C LEU A 154 15.57 2.09 6.02
N ALA A 155 14.36 2.59 5.77
CA ALA A 155 13.98 3.98 6.07
C ALA A 155 14.18 4.33 7.55
N ILE A 156 13.75 3.43 8.46
CA ILE A 156 13.93 3.64 9.90
C ILE A 156 15.39 3.61 10.33
N ARG A 157 16.22 2.81 9.64
CA ARG A 157 17.64 2.68 9.95
C ARG A 157 18.40 3.92 9.49
N ASN A 158 18.19 4.35 8.25
CA ASN A 158 18.91 5.49 7.67
C ASN A 158 18.56 6.81 8.38
N ALA A 159 17.31 6.97 8.83
CA ALA A 159 16.90 8.13 9.64
C ALA A 159 17.61 8.20 11.00
N ARG A 160 18.18 7.09 11.51
CA ARG A 160 19.00 7.06 12.74
C ARG A 160 20.46 7.43 12.48
N GLU A 161 20.91 7.38 11.23
CA GLU A 161 22.30 7.62 10.83
C GLU A 161 22.55 9.07 10.40
N THR A 162 21.51 9.92 10.37
CA THR A 162 21.65 11.37 10.14
C THR A 162 21.92 12.06 11.49
N ILE A 163 23.20 12.22 11.84
CA ILE A 163 23.70 12.99 13.01
C ILE A 163 24.47 14.20 12.50
#